data_AF-A0A6N2FNB6-F1
#
_entry.id   AF-A0A6N2FNB6-F1
#
_cell.length_a   1.000
_cell.length_b   1.000
_cell.length_c   1.000
_cell.angle_alpha   90.00
_cell.angle_beta   90.00
_cell.angle_gamma   90.00
#
_symmetry.space_group_name_H-M   'P 1'
#
loop_
_entity.id
_entity.type
_entity.pdbx_description
1 polymer ?
#
loop_
_entity_poly.entity_id
_entity_poly.type
_entity_poly.pdbx_seq_one_letter_code
_entity_poly.pdbx_strand_id
1 'polypeptide(L)'
;MNEFIQNMTGMGAMTEQVIATDFLISAKTGVKNIATAITETSSPEVRETLKQYLNDAIDTHEQITNYMMSKGYYHPANLSQQIQVDTKAAETAKDLPQL
;
A
#
# COMPACT_ATOMS: atom_id res chain seq x y z
N MET A 1 16.45 10.04 -3.78
CA MET A 1 16.52 11.04 -4.88
C MET A 1 16.37 12.42 -4.24
N ASN A 2 17.06 13.45 -4.73
CA ASN A 2 16.98 14.80 -4.13
C ASN A 2 15.66 15.50 -4.52
N GLU A 3 14.99 16.19 -3.58
CA GLU A 3 13.69 16.86 -3.80
C GLU A 3 13.73 17.85 -4.98
N PHE A 4 14.86 18.53 -5.16
CA PHE A 4 15.08 19.44 -6.29
C PHE A 4 14.91 18.75 -7.65
N ILE A 5 15.45 17.53 -7.81
CA ILE A 5 15.35 16.78 -9.06
C ILE A 5 13.92 16.29 -9.27
N GLN A 6 13.23 15.82 -8.23
CA GLN A 6 11.83 15.38 -8.30
C GLN A 6 10.92 16.51 -8.79
N ASN A 7 11.09 17.72 -8.27
CA ASN A 7 10.30 18.88 -8.68
C ASN A 7 10.55 19.26 -10.15
N MET A 8 11.81 19.22 -10.62
CA MET A 8 12.12 19.51 -12.03
C MET A 8 11.57 18.47 -13.00
N THR A 9 11.49 17.20 -12.60
CA THR A 9 10.98 16.12 -13.45
C THR A 9 9.46 15.95 -13.37
N GLY A 10 8.75 16.84 -12.67
CA GLY A 10 7.31 16.72 -12.42
C GLY A 10 6.92 15.60 -11.44
N MET A 11 7.90 14.96 -10.78
CA MET A 11 7.69 13.92 -9.78
C MET A 11 7.62 14.47 -8.34
N GLY A 12 7.46 15.79 -8.15
CA GLY A 12 7.37 16.40 -6.82
C GLY A 12 6.20 15.86 -5.97
N ALA A 13 5.13 15.42 -6.64
CA ALA A 13 3.99 14.75 -6.01
C ALA A 13 4.28 13.31 -5.55
N MET A 14 5.39 12.69 -5.99
CA MET A 14 5.78 11.32 -5.63
C MET A 14 6.48 11.29 -4.26
N THR A 15 5.73 11.64 -3.23
CA THR A 15 6.21 11.70 -1.85
C THR A 15 6.30 10.32 -1.21
N GLU A 16 7.06 10.18 -0.10
CA GLU A 16 7.10 8.95 0.70
C GLU A 16 5.70 8.50 1.12
N GLN A 17 4.83 9.44 1.49
CA GLN A 17 3.46 9.16 1.91
C GLN A 17 2.63 8.59 0.75
N VAL A 18 2.73 9.17 -0.46
CA VAL A 18 2.00 8.69 -1.63
C VAL A 18 2.45 7.28 -2.01
N ILE A 19 3.75 7.01 -2.02
CA ILE A 19 4.31 5.67 -2.29
C ILE A 19 3.84 4.67 -1.22
N ALA A 20 3.93 5.04 0.05
CA ALA A 20 3.55 4.14 1.14
C ALA A 20 2.03 3.84 1.14
N THR A 21 1.20 4.83 0.84
CA THR A 21 -0.25 4.64 0.70
C THR A 21 -0.59 3.69 -0.44
N ASP A 22 0.02 3.87 -1.62
CA ASP A 22 -0.17 2.95 -2.74
C ASP A 22 0.30 1.52 -2.41
N PHE A 23 1.44 1.40 -1.73
CA PHE A 23 1.95 0.11 -1.29
C PHE A 23 1.04 -0.58 -0.27
N LEU A 24 0.51 0.16 0.72
CA LEU A 24 -0.46 -0.39 1.68
C LEU A 24 -1.74 -0.86 0.99
N ILE A 25 -2.25 -0.11 0.00
CA ILE A 25 -3.41 -0.50 -0.81
C ILE A 25 -3.11 -1.79 -1.59
N SER A 26 -1.94 -1.87 -2.22
CA SER A 26 -1.47 -3.04 -2.96
C SER A 26 -1.33 -4.26 -2.06
N ALA A 27 -0.75 -4.12 -0.86
CA ALA A 27 -0.61 -5.21 0.10
C ALA A 27 -1.98 -5.76 0.55
N LYS A 28 -2.94 -4.88 0.89
CA LYS A 28 -4.32 -5.27 1.22
C LYS A 28 -5.00 -6.00 0.06
N THR A 29 -4.78 -5.53 -1.17
CA THR A 29 -5.32 -6.15 -2.38
C THR A 29 -4.71 -7.52 -2.63
N GLY A 30 -3.39 -7.67 -2.43
CA GLY A 30 -2.69 -8.94 -2.52
C GLY A 30 -3.25 -10.00 -1.56
N VAL A 31 -3.44 -9.65 -0.28
CA VAL A 31 -4.07 -10.55 0.72
C VAL A 31 -5.44 -11.04 0.24
N LYS A 32 -6.30 -10.11 -0.21
CA LYS A 32 -7.65 -10.47 -0.71
C LYS A 32 -7.59 -11.38 -1.93
N ASN A 33 -6.77 -11.04 -2.92
CA ASN A 33 -6.67 -11.79 -4.16
C ASN A 33 -6.12 -13.20 -3.94
N ILE A 34 -5.10 -13.35 -3.08
CA ILE A 34 -4.55 -14.67 -2.74
C ILE A 34 -5.60 -15.50 -1.99
N ALA A 35 -6.32 -14.91 -1.03
CA ALA A 35 -7.38 -15.60 -0.32
C ALA A 35 -8.46 -16.14 -1.28
N THR A 36 -8.90 -15.32 -2.25
CA THR A 36 -9.81 -15.76 -3.31
C THR A 36 -9.21 -16.93 -4.11
N ALA A 37 -7.96 -16.81 -4.57
CA ALA A 37 -7.30 -17.84 -5.36
C ALA A 37 -7.16 -19.19 -4.62
N ILE A 38 -6.93 -19.17 -3.29
CA ILE A 38 -6.91 -20.37 -2.45
C ILE A 38 -8.25 -21.12 -2.53
N THR A 39 -9.38 -20.41 -2.61
CA THR A 39 -10.71 -21.03 -2.68
C THR A 39 -11.04 -21.56 -4.08
N GLU A 40 -10.46 -20.97 -5.13
CA GLU A 40 -10.78 -21.30 -6.53
C GLU A 40 -9.86 -22.36 -7.14
N THR A 41 -8.66 -22.57 -6.58
CA THR A 41 -7.73 -23.58 -7.11
C THR A 41 -8.23 -25.01 -6.90
N SER A 42 -8.03 -25.88 -7.88
CA SER A 42 -8.34 -27.32 -7.82
C SER A 42 -7.12 -28.19 -7.47
N SER A 43 -5.90 -27.69 -7.65
CA SER A 43 -4.67 -28.43 -7.31
C SER A 43 -4.34 -28.29 -5.82
N PRO A 44 -4.19 -29.41 -5.09
CA PRO A 44 -3.75 -29.38 -3.69
C PRO A 44 -2.39 -28.72 -3.50
N GLU A 45 -1.45 -28.96 -4.42
CA GLU A 45 -0.10 -28.41 -4.39
C GLU A 45 -0.12 -26.89 -4.58
N VAL A 46 -0.87 -26.40 -5.56
CA VAL A 46 -1.07 -24.96 -5.78
C VAL A 46 -1.74 -24.31 -4.57
N ARG A 47 -2.73 -24.99 -3.95
CA ARG A 47 -3.40 -24.48 -2.76
C ARG A 47 -2.42 -24.28 -1.60
N GLU A 48 -1.49 -25.20 -1.39
CA GLU A 48 -0.52 -25.10 -0.32
C GLU A 48 0.48 -23.96 -0.55
N THR A 49 0.96 -23.80 -1.79
CA THR A 49 1.79 -22.64 -2.17
C THR A 49 1.07 -21.31 -1.96
N LEU A 50 -0.21 -21.22 -2.36
CA LEU A 50 -0.97 -19.99 -2.17
C LEU A 50 -1.21 -19.64 -0.69
N LYS A 51 -1.34 -20.63 0.20
CA LYS A 51 -1.39 -20.37 1.65
C LYS A 51 -0.08 -19.80 2.18
N GLN A 52 1.07 -20.27 1.68
CA GLN A 52 2.37 -19.68 2.03
C GLN A 52 2.43 -18.22 1.56
N TYR A 53 2.04 -17.95 0.32
CA TYR A 53 1.97 -16.58 -0.19
C TYR A 53 0.98 -15.69 0.58
N LEU A 54 -0.12 -16.25 1.10
CA LEU A 54 -1.03 -15.49 1.95
C LEU A 54 -0.35 -15.06 3.25
N ASN A 55 0.43 -15.95 3.89
CA ASN A 55 1.19 -15.60 5.08
C ASN A 55 2.23 -14.52 4.77
N ASP A 56 2.98 -14.66 3.68
CA ASP A 56 3.97 -13.65 3.25
C ASP A 56 3.30 -12.28 2.96
N ALA A 57 2.10 -12.30 2.38
CA ALA A 57 1.32 -11.09 2.10
C ALA A 57 0.78 -10.44 3.39
N ILE A 58 0.41 -11.23 4.40
CA ILE A 58 0.01 -10.74 5.72
C ILE A 58 1.21 -10.09 6.42
N ASP A 59 2.38 -10.73 6.40
CA ASP A 59 3.60 -10.18 6.98
C ASP A 59 4.02 -8.88 6.27
N THR A 60 3.90 -8.83 4.94
CA THR A 60 4.14 -7.62 4.15
C THR A 60 3.18 -6.50 4.55
N HIS A 61 1.88 -6.81 4.68
CA HIS A 61 0.87 -5.86 5.13
C HIS A 61 1.17 -5.32 6.54
N GLU A 62 1.60 -6.18 7.47
CA GLU A 62 1.99 -5.75 8.82
C GLU A 62 3.17 -4.78 8.78
N GLN A 63 4.23 -5.12 8.02
CA GLN A 63 5.43 -4.27 7.91
C GLN A 63 5.10 -2.87 7.38
N ILE A 64 4.33 -2.78 6.28
CA ILE A 64 3.97 -1.47 5.72
C ILE A 64 2.99 -0.71 6.63
N THR A 65 2.08 -1.41 7.31
CA THR A 65 1.17 -0.80 8.30
C THR A 65 1.97 -0.19 9.45
N ASN A 66 2.93 -0.92 10.02
CA ASN A 66 3.80 -0.44 11.09
C ASN A 66 4.65 0.75 10.63
N TYR A 67 5.21 0.69 9.43
CA TYR A 67 5.94 1.81 8.83
C TYR A 67 5.07 3.06 8.73
N MET A 68 3.88 2.94 8.16
CA MET A 68 2.98 4.09 8.00
C MET A 68 2.46 4.64 9.32
N MET A 69 2.21 3.79 10.33
CA MET A 69 1.88 4.25 11.68
C MET A 69 3.04 5.03 12.30
N SER A 70 4.28 4.54 12.17
CA SER A 70 5.47 5.20 12.72
C SER A 70 5.74 6.58 12.10
N LYS A 71 5.35 6.76 10.83
CA LYS A 71 5.46 8.02 10.09
C LYS A 71 4.26 8.96 10.29
N GLY A 72 3.21 8.52 10.98
CA GLY A 72 1.96 9.27 11.11
C GLY A 72 1.15 9.34 9.81
N TYR A 73 1.37 8.41 8.89
CA TYR A 73 0.60 8.27 7.65
C TYR A 73 -0.61 7.35 7.83
N TYR A 74 -0.65 6.55 8.90
CA TYR A 74 -1.76 5.64 9.19
C TYR A 74 -2.16 5.66 10.67
N HIS A 75 -3.46 5.73 10.93
CA HIS A 75 -4.12 5.93 12.21
C HIS A 75 -5.33 4.98 12.33
N PRO A 76 -5.11 3.66 12.49
CA PRO A 76 -6.17 2.66 12.41
C PRO A 76 -7.26 2.81 13.48
N ALA A 77 -6.93 3.39 14.63
CA ALA A 77 -7.86 3.63 15.73
C ALA A 77 -8.55 5.00 15.68
N ASN A 78 -8.19 5.88 14.74
CA ASN A 78 -8.72 7.24 14.64
C ASN A 78 -9.13 7.57 13.21
N LEU A 79 -10.37 7.20 12.86
CA LEU A 79 -10.92 7.42 11.53
C LEU A 79 -10.92 8.90 11.12
N SER A 80 -11.28 9.81 12.03
CA SER A 80 -11.32 11.24 11.74
C SER A 80 -9.95 11.79 11.35
N GLN A 81 -8.89 11.33 12.02
CA GLN A 81 -7.52 11.68 11.66
C GLN A 81 -7.09 11.00 10.35
N GLN A 82 -7.43 9.72 10.17
CA GLN A 82 -7.10 8.99 8.94
C GLN A 82 -7.67 9.67 7.69
N ILE A 83 -8.94 10.11 7.73
CA ILE A 83 -9.59 10.79 6.60
C ILE A 83 -8.83 12.07 6.19
N GLN A 84 -8.34 12.83 7.15
CA GLN A 84 -7.57 14.06 6.89
C GLN A 84 -6.24 13.73 6.21
N VAL A 85 -5.54 12.72 6.73
CA VAL A 85 -4.26 12.25 6.19
C VAL A 85 -4.42 11.69 4.77
N ASP A 86 -5.47 10.89 4.54
CA ASP A 86 -5.79 10.31 3.23
C ASP A 86 -6.16 11.37 2.20
N THR A 87 -6.97 12.37 2.60
CA THR A 87 -7.37 13.46 1.71
C THR A 87 -6.15 14.28 1.27
N LYS A 88 -5.23 14.58 2.19
CA LYS A 88 -3.98 15.27 1.86
C LYS A 88 -3.10 14.45 0.90
N ALA A 89 -2.99 13.14 1.14
CA ALA A 89 -2.25 12.25 0.25
C ALA A 89 -2.87 12.20 -1.15
N ALA A 90 -4.20 12.12 -1.24
CA ALA A 90 -4.93 12.09 -2.50
C ALA A 90 -4.76 13.40 -3.30
N GLU A 91 -4.87 14.56 -2.65
CA GLU A 91 -4.62 15.85 -3.31
C GLU A 91 -3.17 15.96 -3.81
N THR A 92 -2.21 15.45 -3.03
CA THR A 92 -0.80 15.41 -3.48
C THR A 92 -0.63 14.49 -4.69
N ALA A 93 -1.22 13.29 -4.64
CA ALA A 93 -1.10 12.29 -5.71
C ALA A 93 -1.78 12.72 -7.02
N LYS A 94 -2.80 13.58 -6.96
CA LYS A 94 -3.49 14.11 -8.14
C LYS A 94 -2.56 14.87 -9.10
N ASP A 95 -1.52 15.49 -8.56
CA ASP A 95 -0.53 16.24 -9.33
C ASP A 95 0.57 15.36 -9.94
N LEU A 96 0.50 14.03 -9.74
CA LEU A 96 1.39 13.11 -10.44
C LEU A 96 1.15 13.16 -11.95
N PRO A 97 2.23 13.13 -12.76
CA PRO A 97 2.11 13.01 -14.21
C PRO A 97 1.28 11.78 -14.57
N GLN A 98 0.22 11.99 -15.35
CA GLN A 98 -0.57 10.89 -15.91
C GLN A 98 0.24 10.23 -17.04
N LEU A 99 0.27 8.90 -17.05
CA LEU A 99 0.89 8.11 -18.12
C LEU A 99 0.09 8.19 -19.43
#